data_AF-A0A8T5MK70-F1
#
_entry.id   AF-A0A8T5MK70-F1
#
_cell.length_a   1.000
_cell.length_b   1.000
_cell.length_c   1.000
_cell.angle_alpha   90.00
_cell.angle_beta   90.00
_cell.angle_gamma   90.00
#
_symmetry.space_group_name_H-M   'P 1'
#
loop_
_entity.id
_entity.type
_entity.pdbx_description
1 polymer ?
#
loop_
_entity_poly.entity_id
_entity_poly.type
_entity_poly.pdbx_seq_one_letter_code
_entity_poly.pdbx_strand_id
1 'polypeptide(L)'
;MLFNARKRHDVISVEELNDFRCDLSKLRQEIDDHLEAINSNTGEQEIQNTFICELDNRLNKVEEKVDELHFLLKQLVLRAKLSVELSKDEQRVFLILYTHEKFMKPEAISQKAFLQKEIVEDALTSMMDKGLPLEREIIEGTVYFRMNKEFKLRQAKEHIITIDPEVTSQFHNTLLNQFFTD
;
A
#
# COMPACT_ATOMS: atom_id res chain seq x y z
N MET A 1 -39.93 38.58 -84.18
CA MET A 1 -39.06 39.71 -83.78
C MET A 1 -39.97 40.70 -83.07
N LEU A 2 -39.84 41.04 -81.79
CA LEU A 2 -38.67 41.21 -80.94
C LEU A 2 -38.99 40.85 -79.48
N PHE A 3 -38.02 40.19 -78.88
CA PHE A 3 -37.78 40.13 -77.44
C PHE A 3 -37.95 41.50 -76.78
N ASN A 4 -38.63 41.56 -75.64
CA ASN A 4 -38.39 42.60 -74.66
C ASN A 4 -38.18 41.96 -73.28
N ALA A 5 -36.98 41.39 -73.13
CA ALA A 5 -36.39 41.14 -71.84
C ALA A 5 -35.86 42.47 -71.29
N ARG A 6 -36.39 42.95 -70.16
CA ARG A 6 -35.65 43.94 -69.36
C ARG A 6 -36.02 43.90 -67.88
N LYS A 7 -35.15 43.19 -67.16
CA LYS A 7 -34.66 43.39 -65.78
C LYS A 7 -35.69 43.80 -64.72
N ARG A 8 -36.07 42.82 -63.88
CA ARG A 8 -36.39 43.08 -62.47
C ARG A 8 -35.13 43.69 -61.84
N HIS A 9 -35.19 44.97 -61.48
CA HIS A 9 -34.24 45.56 -60.55
C HIS A 9 -34.69 45.15 -59.16
N ASP A 10 -34.00 44.18 -58.56
CA ASP A 10 -34.11 43.89 -57.13
C ASP A 10 -33.50 45.08 -56.39
N VAL A 11 -34.31 46.11 -56.12
CA VAL A 11 -33.92 47.24 -55.28
C VAL A 11 -34.12 46.78 -53.84
N ILE A 12 -33.03 46.35 -53.22
CA ILE A 12 -32.99 46.04 -51.79
C ILE A 12 -33.44 47.29 -51.02
N SER A 13 -34.41 47.13 -50.14
CA SER A 13 -34.91 48.22 -49.33
C SER A 13 -33.86 48.68 -48.31
N VAL A 14 -33.91 49.95 -47.91
CA VAL A 14 -33.01 50.49 -46.88
C VAL A 14 -33.19 49.77 -45.54
N GLU A 15 -34.40 49.28 -45.27
CA GLU A 15 -34.70 48.45 -44.09
C GLU A 15 -33.96 47.11 -44.13
N GLU A 16 -34.01 46.37 -45.23
CA GLU A 16 -33.28 45.09 -45.38
C GLU A 16 -31.75 45.27 -45.24
N LEU A 17 -31.19 46.38 -45.71
CA LEU A 17 -29.78 46.71 -45.52
C LEU A 17 -29.42 47.03 -44.07
N ASN A 18 -30.33 47.64 -43.31
CA ASN A 18 -30.12 47.94 -41.89
C ASN A 18 -30.22 46.68 -41.04
N ASP A 19 -31.16 45.79 -41.34
CA ASP A 19 -31.30 44.50 -40.64
C ASP A 19 -30.05 43.63 -40.83
N PHE A 20 -29.55 43.53 -42.07
CA PHE A 20 -28.31 42.80 -42.35
C PHE A 20 -27.09 43.38 -41.62
N ARG A 21 -27.02 44.71 -41.48
CA ARG A 21 -25.97 45.38 -40.69
C ARG A 21 -26.08 45.05 -39.20
N CYS A 22 -27.30 45.01 -38.67
CA CYS A 22 -27.53 44.57 -37.31
C CYS A 22 -27.10 43.12 -37.10
N ASP A 23 -27.45 42.21 -38.01
CA ASP A 23 -27.05 40.81 -37.90
C ASP A 23 -25.53 40.61 -38.01
N LEU A 24 -24.85 41.35 -38.91
CA LEU A 24 -23.39 41.36 -38.97
C LEU A 24 -22.75 41.91 -37.69
N SER A 25 -23.35 42.92 -37.06
CA SER A 25 -22.83 43.46 -35.79
C SER A 25 -22.95 42.46 -34.64
N LYS A 26 -24.06 41.71 -34.58
CA LYS A 26 -24.26 40.63 -33.60
C LYS A 26 -23.27 39.49 -33.81
N LEU A 27 -23.10 39.05 -35.07
CA LEU A 27 -22.13 38.01 -35.42
C LEU A 27 -20.71 38.42 -35.03
N ARG A 28 -20.35 39.69 -35.29
CA ARG A 28 -19.04 40.22 -34.88
C ARG A 28 -18.87 40.17 -33.36
N GLN A 29 -19.88 40.60 -32.61
CA GLN A 29 -19.84 40.56 -31.15
C GLN A 29 -19.69 39.13 -30.62
N GLU A 30 -20.43 38.17 -31.18
CA GLU A 30 -20.33 36.76 -30.79
C GLU A 30 -18.93 36.18 -31.08
N ILE A 31 -18.32 36.56 -32.20
CA ILE A 31 -16.93 36.18 -32.52
C ILE A 31 -15.95 36.80 -31.52
N ASP A 32 -16.11 38.07 -31.18
CA ASP A 32 -15.25 38.75 -30.22
C ASP A 32 -15.37 38.10 -28.82
N ASP A 33 -16.59 37.78 -28.38
CA ASP A 33 -16.87 37.08 -27.11
C ASP A 33 -16.26 35.67 -27.11
N HIS A 34 -16.34 34.94 -28.23
CA HIS A 34 -15.71 33.62 -28.37
C HIS A 34 -14.20 33.69 -28.32
N LEU A 35 -13.58 34.70 -28.95
CA LEU A 35 -12.14 34.89 -28.90
C LEU A 35 -11.67 35.20 -27.47
N GLU A 36 -12.42 36.00 -26.72
CA GLU A 36 -12.13 36.28 -25.31
C GLU A 36 -12.24 35.01 -24.46
N ALA A 37 -13.29 34.21 -24.65
CA ALA A 37 -13.46 32.94 -23.95
C ALA A 37 -12.32 31.94 -24.27
N ILE A 38 -11.88 31.85 -25.53
CA ILE A 38 -10.74 31.00 -25.94
C ILE A 38 -9.46 31.47 -25.25
N ASN A 39 -9.20 32.77 -25.22
CA ASN A 39 -8.00 33.31 -24.58
C ASN A 39 -8.01 33.07 -23.07
N SER A 40 -9.16 33.26 -22.41
CA SER A 40 -9.32 32.97 -20.98
C SER A 40 -9.04 31.50 -20.69
N ASN A 41 -9.67 30.59 -21.45
CA ASN A 41 -9.45 29.15 -21.30
C ASN A 41 -7.98 28.75 -21.54
N THR A 42 -7.32 29.38 -22.51
CA THR A 42 -5.91 29.13 -22.79
C THR A 42 -5.03 29.55 -21.60
N GLY A 43 -5.29 30.73 -21.03
CA GLY A 43 -4.58 31.18 -19.82
C GLY A 43 -4.83 30.28 -18.61
N GLU A 44 -6.05 29.80 -18.42
CA GLU A 44 -6.37 28.84 -17.36
C GLU A 44 -5.64 27.50 -17.54
N GLN A 45 -5.56 26.99 -18.77
CA GLN A 45 -4.82 25.76 -19.09
C GLN A 45 -3.32 25.91 -18.82
N GLU A 46 -2.72 27.06 -19.14
CA GLU A 46 -1.31 27.34 -18.85
C GLU A 46 -1.02 27.34 -17.34
N ILE A 47 -1.90 27.96 -16.56
CA ILE A 47 -1.81 27.99 -15.10
C ILE A 47 -1.93 26.56 -14.53
N GLN A 48 -2.92 25.79 -15.00
CA GLN A 48 -3.10 24.40 -14.57
C GLN A 48 -1.87 23.54 -14.89
N ASN A 49 -1.30 23.69 -16.08
CA ASN A 49 -0.10 22.95 -16.48
C ASN A 49 1.10 23.31 -15.58
N THR A 50 1.25 24.59 -15.24
CA THR A 50 2.29 25.03 -14.30
C THR A 50 2.15 24.35 -12.94
N PHE A 51 0.93 24.28 -12.39
CA PHE A 51 0.68 23.58 -11.13
C PHE A 51 0.94 22.08 -11.21
N ILE A 52 0.60 21.42 -12.33
CA ILE A 52 0.89 20.00 -12.54
C ILE A 52 2.40 19.76 -12.52
N CYS A 53 3.18 20.58 -13.24
CA CYS A 53 4.64 20.49 -13.23
C CYS A 53 5.23 20.68 -11.82
N GLU A 54 4.68 21.60 -11.02
CA GLU A 54 5.12 21.77 -9.63
C GLU A 54 4.79 20.55 -8.76
N LEU A 55 3.62 19.93 -8.96
CA LEU A 55 3.22 18.72 -8.25
C LEU A 55 4.12 17.54 -8.61
N ASP A 56 4.42 17.33 -9.90
CA ASP A 56 5.34 16.28 -10.34
C ASP A 56 6.73 16.45 -9.72
N ASN A 57 7.22 17.69 -9.66
CA ASN A 57 8.50 17.98 -8.99
C ASN A 57 8.47 17.67 -7.48
N ARG A 58 7.34 17.86 -6.81
CA ARG A 58 7.19 17.48 -5.40
C ARG A 58 7.06 15.97 -5.23
N LEU A 59 6.37 15.29 -6.15
CA LEU A 59 6.23 13.85 -6.17
C LEU A 59 7.60 13.17 -6.29
N ASN A 60 8.42 13.61 -7.26
CA ASN A 60 9.77 13.08 -7.47
C ASN A 60 10.64 13.21 -6.20
N LYS A 61 10.56 14.35 -5.50
CA LYS A 61 11.27 14.54 -4.22
C LYS A 61 10.79 13.62 -3.11
N VAL A 62 9.50 13.27 -3.12
CA VAL A 62 8.95 12.31 -2.15
C VAL A 62 9.43 10.90 -2.48
N GLU A 63 9.42 10.52 -3.75
CA GLU A 63 9.96 9.22 -4.21
C GLU A 63 11.42 9.05 -3.80
N GLU A 64 12.27 10.06 -4.04
CA GLU A 64 13.68 10.05 -3.62
C GLU A 64 13.83 9.81 -2.10
N LYS A 65 13.02 10.47 -1.27
CA LYS A 65 13.05 10.31 0.19
C LYS A 65 12.56 8.94 0.64
N VAL A 66 11.56 8.37 -0.04
CA VAL A 66 11.07 7.02 0.25
C VAL A 66 12.16 5.99 -0.05
N ASP A 67 12.86 6.15 -1.16
CA ASP A 67 13.98 5.28 -1.51
C ASP A 67 15.14 5.37 -0.51
N GLU A 68 15.47 6.58 -0.05
CA GLU A 68 16.45 6.78 1.02
C GLU A 68 16.04 6.07 2.32
N LEU A 69 14.78 6.20 2.74
CA LEU A 69 14.24 5.50 3.91
C LEU A 69 14.29 3.98 3.76
N HIS A 70 13.91 3.45 2.59
CA HIS A 70 14.02 2.02 2.31
C HIS A 70 15.47 1.53 2.38
N PHE A 71 16.42 2.32 1.90
CA PHE A 71 17.84 1.99 1.99
C PHE A 71 18.32 1.98 3.44
N LEU A 72 17.96 2.97 4.25
CA LEU A 72 18.28 3.03 5.68
C LEU A 72 17.66 1.85 6.44
N LEU A 73 16.40 1.51 6.16
CA LEU A 73 15.73 0.35 6.76
C LEU A 73 16.45 -0.96 6.40
N LYS A 74 16.83 -1.15 5.13
CA LYS A 74 17.64 -2.32 4.72
C LYS A 74 18.96 -2.37 5.46
N GLN A 75 19.67 -1.24 5.61
CA GLN A 75 20.92 -1.20 6.36
C GLN A 75 20.72 -1.50 7.85
N LEU A 76 19.66 -1.01 8.46
CA LEU A 76 19.31 -1.30 9.85
C LEU A 76 19.00 -2.78 10.03
N VAL A 77 18.21 -3.39 9.15
CA VAL A 77 17.91 -4.83 9.17
C VAL A 77 19.15 -5.68 8.92
N LEU A 78 20.10 -5.24 8.09
CA LEU A 78 21.35 -5.97 7.85
C LEU A 78 22.36 -5.82 9.00
N ARG A 79 22.42 -4.65 9.64
CA ARG A 79 23.34 -4.37 10.77
C ARG A 79 22.81 -4.91 12.09
N ALA A 80 21.50 -4.80 12.31
CA ALA A 80 20.81 -5.62 13.27
C ALA A 80 20.73 -7.02 12.69
N LYS A 81 21.81 -7.79 12.80
CA LYS A 81 21.63 -9.22 13.09
C LYS A 81 20.61 -9.23 14.22
N LEU A 82 19.36 -9.55 13.92
CA LEU A 82 18.25 -9.68 14.86
C LEU A 82 18.60 -10.85 15.77
N SER A 83 19.62 -10.70 16.61
CA SER A 83 19.85 -11.52 17.78
C SER A 83 18.80 -11.09 18.78
N VAL A 84 17.56 -11.42 18.46
CA VAL A 84 16.45 -11.27 19.38
C VAL A 84 16.71 -12.30 20.47
N GLU A 85 17.27 -11.82 21.58
CA GLU A 85 17.45 -12.66 22.76
C GLU A 85 16.08 -12.96 23.35
N LEU A 86 15.68 -14.22 23.21
CA LEU A 86 14.46 -14.75 23.80
C LEU A 86 14.75 -15.21 25.23
N SER A 87 13.82 -14.94 26.14
CA SER A 87 13.83 -15.51 27.49
C SER A 87 13.65 -17.03 27.44
N LYS A 88 13.95 -17.75 28.53
CA LYS A 88 13.78 -19.22 28.55
C LYS A 88 12.34 -19.61 28.21
N ASP A 89 11.33 -18.91 28.73
CA ASP A 89 9.93 -19.23 28.46
C ASP A 89 9.52 -18.88 27.02
N GLU A 90 10.00 -17.77 26.48
CA GLU A 90 9.81 -17.42 25.06
C GLU A 90 10.45 -18.46 24.14
N GLN A 91 11.65 -18.94 24.45
CA GLN A 91 12.32 -19.99 23.68
C GLN A 91 11.52 -21.30 23.66
N ARG A 92 10.86 -21.65 24.78
CA ARG A 92 9.96 -22.82 24.83
C ARG A 92 8.76 -22.64 23.90
N VAL A 93 8.09 -21.50 24.00
CA VAL A 93 6.94 -21.18 23.13
C VAL A 93 7.37 -21.12 21.66
N PHE A 94 8.53 -20.51 21.38
CA PHE A 94 9.14 -20.42 20.06
C PHE A 94 9.35 -21.81 19.45
N LEU A 95 9.98 -22.73 20.17
CA LEU A 95 10.23 -24.10 19.70
C LEU A 95 8.93 -24.83 19.35
N ILE A 96 7.90 -24.68 20.19
CA ILE A 96 6.59 -25.26 19.95
C ILE A 96 5.96 -24.70 18.65
N LEU A 97 5.96 -23.38 18.45
CA LEU A 97 5.44 -22.76 17.22
C LEU A 97 6.31 -23.05 15.99
N TYR A 98 7.62 -23.20 16.18
CA TYR A 98 8.57 -23.51 15.12
C TYR A 98 8.39 -24.94 14.59
N THR A 99 8.13 -25.89 15.49
CA THR A 99 7.89 -27.30 15.14
C THR A 99 6.49 -27.55 14.57
N HIS A 100 5.50 -26.75 14.95
CA HIS A 100 4.12 -26.91 14.48
C HIS A 100 3.85 -26.13 13.19
N GLU A 101 3.27 -26.77 12.18
CA GLU A 101 2.93 -26.11 10.91
C GLU A 101 1.54 -25.46 10.89
N LYS A 102 0.64 -25.90 11.78
CA LYS A 102 -0.74 -25.44 11.84
C LYS A 102 -0.91 -24.36 12.90
N PHE A 103 -1.98 -23.58 12.76
CA PHE A 103 -2.44 -22.62 13.75
C PHE A 103 -2.75 -23.32 15.08
N MET A 104 -2.28 -22.74 16.18
CA MET A 104 -2.47 -23.29 17.52
C MET A 104 -3.07 -22.26 18.47
N LYS A 105 -3.98 -22.73 19.30
CA LYS A 105 -4.55 -21.93 20.40
C LYS A 105 -3.57 -21.82 21.57
N PRO A 106 -3.56 -20.71 22.34
CA PRO A 106 -2.70 -20.53 23.51
C PRO A 106 -2.78 -21.68 24.52
N GLU A 107 -3.95 -22.29 24.71
CA GLU A 107 -4.13 -23.40 25.63
C GLU A 107 -3.34 -24.65 25.20
N ALA A 108 -3.29 -24.92 23.88
CA ALA A 108 -2.54 -26.04 23.34
C ALA A 108 -1.03 -25.80 23.44
N ILE A 109 -0.61 -24.54 23.29
CA ILE A 109 0.80 -24.13 23.47
C ILE A 109 1.20 -24.29 24.94
N SER A 110 0.35 -23.82 25.87
CA SER A 110 0.55 -23.94 27.32
C SER A 110 0.76 -25.39 27.75
N GLN A 111 -0.08 -26.30 27.29
CA GLN A 111 0.04 -27.73 27.58
C GLN A 111 1.36 -28.33 27.06
N LYS A 112 1.77 -27.96 25.84
CA LYS A 112 3.00 -28.50 25.23
C LYS A 112 4.28 -27.88 25.76
N ALA A 113 4.23 -26.61 26.16
CA ALA A 113 5.36 -25.89 26.73
C ALA A 113 5.52 -26.14 28.24
N PHE A 114 4.54 -26.78 28.89
CA PHE A 114 4.45 -26.92 30.36
C PHE A 114 4.49 -25.56 31.08
N LEU A 115 3.82 -24.56 30.49
CA LEU A 115 3.73 -23.20 31.02
C LEU A 115 2.27 -22.85 31.33
N GLN A 116 2.06 -21.94 32.28
CA GLN A 116 0.72 -21.39 32.52
C GLN A 116 0.26 -20.55 31.32
N LYS A 117 -1.05 -20.47 31.10
CA LYS A 117 -1.63 -19.80 29.92
C LYS A 117 -1.22 -18.32 29.87
N GLU A 118 -1.22 -17.67 31.02
CA GLU A 118 -0.85 -16.26 31.19
C GLU A 118 0.59 -16.02 30.74
N ILE A 119 1.52 -16.90 31.15
CA ILE A 119 2.93 -16.85 30.74
C ILE A 119 3.07 -17.03 29.22
N VAL A 120 2.26 -17.90 28.62
CA VAL A 120 2.28 -18.10 27.16
C VAL A 120 1.76 -16.85 26.43
N GLU A 121 0.69 -16.23 26.90
CA GLU A 121 0.15 -15.01 26.30
C GLU A 121 1.13 -13.84 26.41
N ASP A 122 1.78 -13.70 27.56
CA ASP A 122 2.85 -12.72 27.78
C ASP A 122 4.05 -13.00 26.87
N ALA A 123 4.48 -14.28 26.76
CA ALA A 123 5.58 -14.67 25.88
C ALA A 123 5.25 -14.44 24.40
N LEU A 124 4.03 -14.72 23.96
CA LEU A 124 3.57 -14.45 22.59
C LEU A 124 3.61 -12.95 22.30
N THR A 125 3.12 -12.13 23.22
CA THR A 125 3.11 -10.66 23.09
C THR A 125 4.54 -10.13 23.05
N SER A 126 5.38 -10.53 23.99
CA SER A 126 6.80 -10.15 24.05
C SER A 126 7.56 -10.56 22.78
N MET A 127 7.33 -11.76 22.25
CA MET A 127 7.94 -12.18 20.98
C MET A 127 7.52 -11.30 19.79
N MET A 128 6.23 -10.93 19.71
CA MET A 128 5.74 -10.01 18.66
C MET A 128 6.37 -8.62 18.82
N ASP A 129 6.46 -8.10 20.05
CA ASP A 129 7.08 -6.81 20.35
C ASP A 129 8.57 -6.79 19.99
N LYS A 130 9.25 -7.94 20.16
CA LYS A 130 10.64 -8.15 19.73
C LYS A 130 10.79 -8.34 18.21
N GLY A 131 9.69 -8.31 17.46
CA GLY A 131 9.68 -8.38 16.00
C GLY A 131 9.71 -9.79 15.43
N LEU A 132 9.35 -10.82 16.21
CA LEU A 132 9.14 -12.15 15.63
C LEU A 132 7.86 -12.16 14.79
N PRO A 133 7.94 -12.59 13.52
CA PRO A 133 6.78 -12.62 12.63
C PRO A 133 5.88 -13.82 12.97
N LEU A 134 4.93 -13.58 13.86
CA LEU A 134 3.84 -14.49 14.20
C LEU A 134 2.58 -14.12 13.41
N GLU A 135 1.96 -15.11 12.80
CA GLU A 135 0.67 -15.01 12.14
C GLU A 135 -0.45 -15.30 13.15
N ARG A 136 -1.43 -14.40 13.20
CA ARG A 136 -2.59 -14.49 14.07
C ARG A 136 -3.86 -14.68 13.24
N GLU A 137 -4.67 -15.66 13.59
CA GLU A 137 -5.96 -15.91 12.96
C GLU A 137 -7.06 -16.00 14.02
N ILE A 138 -8.26 -15.50 13.72
CA ILE A 138 -9.41 -15.57 14.63
C ILE A 138 -10.45 -16.50 14.00
N ILE A 139 -10.69 -17.65 14.62
CA ILE A 139 -11.65 -18.66 14.18
C ILE A 139 -12.68 -18.80 15.30
N GLU A 140 -13.95 -18.54 14.99
CA GLU A 140 -15.06 -18.65 15.96
C GLU A 140 -14.84 -17.85 17.27
N GLY A 141 -14.23 -16.66 17.15
CA GLY A 141 -13.93 -15.80 18.30
C GLY A 141 -12.72 -16.23 19.14
N THR A 142 -12.05 -17.33 18.78
CA THR A 142 -10.83 -17.81 19.43
C THR A 142 -9.60 -17.41 18.61
N VAL A 143 -8.54 -16.97 19.28
CA VAL A 143 -7.30 -16.55 18.64
C VAL A 143 -6.35 -17.74 18.49
N TYR A 144 -5.78 -17.90 17.30
CA TYR A 144 -4.77 -18.89 16.99
C TYR A 144 -3.50 -18.24 16.47
N PHE A 145 -2.37 -18.87 16.76
CA PHE A 145 -1.04 -18.40 16.41
C PHE A 145 -0.28 -19.43 15.58
N ARG A 146 0.50 -18.94 14.62
CA ARG A 146 1.45 -19.74 13.82
C ARG A 146 2.71 -18.91 13.56
N MET A 147 3.86 -19.56 13.43
CA MET A 147 5.07 -18.89 12.97
C MET A 147 5.05 -18.70 11.45
N ASN A 148 5.40 -17.51 10.97
CA ASN A 148 5.46 -17.23 9.54
C ASN A 148 6.44 -18.17 8.81
N LYS A 149 6.01 -18.68 7.65
CA LYS A 149 6.77 -19.69 6.88
C LYS A 149 8.11 -19.16 6.35
N GLU A 150 8.13 -17.92 5.86
CA GLU A 150 9.34 -17.29 5.34
C GLU A 150 10.37 -17.11 6.45
N PHE A 151 9.92 -16.72 7.65
CA PHE A 151 10.79 -16.66 8.81
C PHE A 151 11.35 -18.01 9.22
N LYS A 152 10.56 -19.10 9.19
CA LYS A 152 11.10 -20.45 9.47
C LYS A 152 12.24 -20.82 8.52
N LEU A 153 12.08 -20.53 7.23
CA LEU A 153 13.12 -20.78 6.22
C LEU A 153 14.39 -19.96 6.49
N ARG A 154 14.23 -18.67 6.84
CA ARG A 154 15.35 -17.81 7.20
C ARG A 154 16.03 -18.27 8.50
N GLN A 155 15.27 -18.64 9.52
CA GLN A 155 15.81 -19.20 10.77
C GLN A 155 16.66 -20.45 10.50
N ALA A 156 16.20 -21.36 9.63
CA ALA A 156 16.94 -22.56 9.27
C ALA A 156 18.25 -22.27 8.51
N LYS A 157 18.28 -21.20 7.70
CA LYS A 157 19.44 -20.81 6.89
C LYS A 157 20.45 -19.95 7.65
N GLU A 158 19.96 -19.00 8.44
CA GLU A 158 20.73 -17.88 8.99
C GLU A 158 20.91 -17.97 10.51
N HIS A 159 20.19 -18.89 11.18
CA HIS A 159 20.27 -19.10 12.63
C HIS A 159 20.04 -17.81 13.45
N ILE A 160 18.95 -17.10 13.10
CA ILE A 160 18.62 -15.76 13.59
C ILE A 160 18.42 -15.74 15.11
N ILE A 161 17.68 -16.72 15.64
CA ILE A 161 17.42 -16.91 17.07
C ILE A 161 18.33 -18.00 17.61
N THR A 162 19.12 -17.66 18.64
CA THR A 162 19.90 -18.62 19.42
C THR A 162 19.03 -19.21 20.53
N ILE A 163 18.94 -20.54 20.57
CA ILE A 163 18.18 -21.26 21.61
C ILE A 163 19.17 -21.89 22.57
N ASP A 164 18.90 -21.74 23.87
CA ASP A 164 19.68 -22.35 24.92
C ASP A 164 19.65 -23.90 24.77
N PRO A 165 20.82 -24.58 24.79
CA PRO A 165 20.90 -26.03 24.76
C PRO A 165 20.06 -26.73 25.83
N GLU A 166 19.89 -26.13 27.02
CA GLU A 166 19.05 -26.68 28.09
C GLU A 166 17.60 -26.80 27.62
N VAL A 167 17.06 -25.75 27.01
CA VAL A 167 15.70 -25.73 26.48
C VAL A 167 15.58 -26.76 25.36
N THR A 168 16.55 -26.80 24.44
CA THR A 168 16.56 -27.75 23.32
C THR A 168 16.55 -29.21 23.81
N SER A 169 17.32 -29.54 24.85
CA SER A 169 17.40 -30.90 25.41
C SER A 169 16.07 -31.37 26.01
N GLN A 170 15.31 -30.47 26.66
CA GLN A 170 13.99 -30.77 27.23
C GLN A 170 12.99 -31.12 26.12
N PHE A 171 13.05 -30.43 24.98
CA PHE A 171 12.17 -30.69 23.85
C PHE A 171 12.62 -31.84 22.97
N HIS A 172 13.91 -32.14 22.82
CA HIS A 172 14.37 -33.28 22.04
C HIS A 172 13.81 -34.61 22.59
N ASN A 173 13.80 -34.77 23.92
CA ASN A 173 13.19 -35.93 24.57
C ASN A 173 11.66 -35.98 24.37
N THR A 174 11.00 -34.83 24.27
CA THR A 174 9.54 -34.73 24.11
C THR A 174 9.10 -34.94 22.66
N LEU A 175 9.86 -34.42 21.69
CA LEU A 175 9.62 -34.58 20.26
C LEU A 175 9.87 -36.03 19.82
N LEU A 176 10.94 -36.68 20.32
CA LEU A 176 11.16 -38.11 20.08
C LEU A 176 9.97 -38.95 20.57
N ASN A 177 9.43 -38.66 21.75
CA ASN A 177 8.26 -39.38 22.27
C ASN A 177 6.99 -39.16 21.42
N GLN A 178 6.82 -37.99 20.78
CA GLN A 178 5.71 -37.74 19.84
C GLN A 178 5.86 -38.50 18.51
N PHE A 179 7.07 -38.84 18.07
CA PHE A 179 7.29 -39.66 16.85
C PHE A 179 7.10 -41.16 17.07
N PHE A 180 7.11 -41.64 18.32
CA PHE A 180 6.93 -43.06 18.67
C PHE A 180 5.54 -43.38 19.27
N THR A 181 4.61 -42.43 19.30
CA THR A 181 3.25 -42.59 19.86
C THR A 181 2.13 -42.45 18.82
N ASP A 182 2.42 -42.78 17.56
CA ASP A 182 1.41 -43.13 16.54
C ASP A 182 1.38 -44.66 16.32
#